data_AF-A0A815B2A1-F1
#
_entry.id   AF-A0A815B2A1-F1
#
_cell.length_a   1.000
_cell.length_b   1.000
_cell.length_c   1.000
_cell.angle_alpha   90.00
_cell.angle_beta   90.00
_cell.angle_gamma   90.00
#
_symmetry.space_group_name_H-M   'P 1'
#
loop_
_entity.id
_entity.type
_entity.pdbx_description
1 polymer ?
#
loop_
_entity_poly.entity_id
_entity_poly.type
_entity_poly.pdbx_seq_one_letter_code
_entity_poly.pdbx_strand_id
1 'polypeptide(L)'
;MFDSFKDHGFLSVSEKADRETLNTIEDCYYIENNFDPKEYELQKLLSSQNGNPFLNLSDVIARRDRLDTQLTAVSKRVSKLVLENSSSYTAELQRVTVLTSALEGSIETCHTARRNLRRAQYQITTRNLGLIRNAMR
;
A
#
# COMPACT_ATOMS: atom_id res chain seq x y z
N MET A 1 33.02 -7.47 -6.18
CA MET A 1 32.58 -8.88 -6.20
C MET A 1 32.11 -9.22 -4.78
N PHE A 2 30.95 -8.69 -4.40
CA PHE A 2 30.32 -8.96 -3.10
C PHE A 2 29.12 -9.86 -3.39
N ASP A 3 29.42 -11.16 -3.40
CA ASP A 3 28.42 -12.22 -3.32
C ASP A 3 27.74 -12.15 -1.95
N SER A 4 26.44 -11.91 -1.94
CA SER A 4 25.46 -12.89 -1.42
C SER A 4 24.13 -12.19 -1.19
N PHE A 5 23.37 -12.12 -2.28
CA PHE A 5 21.92 -12.14 -2.25
C PHE A 5 21.49 -13.48 -1.62
N LYS A 6 21.35 -13.51 -0.29
CA LYS A 6 20.79 -14.67 0.41
C LYS A 6 20.20 -14.25 1.76
N ASP A 7 19.09 -13.51 1.68
CA ASP A 7 18.14 -13.38 2.79
C ASP A 7 16.71 -13.63 2.31
N HIS A 8 16.54 -14.67 1.51
CA HIS A 8 15.27 -15.40 1.43
C HIS A 8 15.38 -16.60 2.36
N GLY A 9 14.89 -16.47 3.60
CA GLY A 9 14.55 -17.65 4.40
C GLY A 9 14.85 -17.66 5.90
N PHE A 10 15.34 -16.59 6.52
CA PHE A 10 15.47 -16.54 7.98
C PHE A 10 14.45 -15.59 8.59
N LEU A 11 13.20 -16.08 8.71
CA LEU A 11 12.23 -15.47 9.63
C LEU A 11 12.89 -15.44 11.01
N SER A 12 13.16 -14.24 11.52
CA SER A 12 13.80 -14.05 12.82
C SER A 12 13.03 -14.85 13.88
N VAL A 13 13.69 -15.35 14.92
CA VAL A 13 13.04 -16.13 16.00
C VAL A 13 11.80 -15.42 16.57
N SER A 14 11.84 -14.08 16.59
CA SER A 14 10.70 -13.23 16.96
C SER A 14 9.52 -13.36 15.99
N GLU A 15 9.75 -13.55 14.70
CA GLU A 15 8.73 -13.61 13.66
C GLU A 15 8.06 -14.99 13.52
N LYS A 16 8.66 -16.04 14.09
CA LYS A 16 7.99 -17.33 14.29
C LYS A 16 7.14 -17.30 15.56
N ALA A 17 7.69 -16.77 16.65
CA ALA A 17 6.95 -16.57 17.90
C ALA A 17 5.73 -15.64 17.70
N ASP A 18 5.89 -14.53 16.98
CA ASP A 18 4.81 -13.60 16.65
C ASP A 18 3.73 -14.27 15.79
N ARG A 19 4.06 -15.29 15.00
CA ARG A 19 3.10 -16.01 14.15
C ARG A 19 2.37 -17.10 14.91
N GLU A 20 3.04 -17.74 15.85
CA GLU A 20 2.43 -18.70 16.78
C GLU A 20 1.47 -17.97 17.74
N THR A 21 1.84 -16.79 18.24
CA THR A 21 0.93 -15.97 19.05
C THR A 21 -0.27 -15.46 18.26
N LEU A 22 -0.08 -15.09 16.99
CA LEU A 22 -1.18 -14.75 16.08
C LEU A 22 -2.09 -15.95 15.79
N ASN A 23 -1.55 -17.14 15.57
CA ASN A 23 -2.33 -18.37 15.37
C ASN A 23 -3.08 -18.82 16.64
N THR A 24 -2.73 -18.26 17.80
CA THR A 24 -3.41 -18.51 19.08
C THR A 24 -4.57 -17.52 19.32
N ILE A 25 -4.75 -16.52 18.45
CA ILE A 25 -5.89 -15.61 18.52
C ILE A 25 -7.15 -16.36 18.07
N GLU A 26 -8.22 -16.21 18.82
CA GLU A 26 -9.49 -16.89 18.54
C GLU A 26 -10.16 -16.30 17.29
N ASP A 27 -10.73 -17.18 16.45
CA ASP A 27 -11.32 -16.79 15.16
C ASP A 27 -12.48 -15.78 15.30
N CYS A 28 -13.10 -15.70 16.48
CA CYS A 28 -14.16 -14.74 16.81
C CYS A 28 -13.69 -13.27 16.71
N TYR A 29 -12.39 -13.01 16.90
CA TYR A 29 -11.81 -11.67 16.79
C TYR A 29 -11.71 -11.17 15.35
N TYR A 30 -11.86 -12.04 14.35
CA TYR A 30 -11.83 -11.68 12.93
C TYR A 30 -13.23 -11.39 12.34
N ILE A 31 -14.28 -11.47 13.15
CA ILE A 31 -15.66 -11.24 12.68
C ILE A 31 -15.92 -9.73 12.59
N GLU A 32 -16.02 -9.21 11.36
CA GLU A 32 -16.19 -7.77 11.07
C GLU A 32 -17.57 -7.22 11.46
N ASN A 33 -18.59 -8.07 11.63
CA ASN A 33 -19.97 -7.63 11.83
C ASN A 33 -20.48 -7.98 13.24
N ASN A 34 -20.74 -6.94 14.04
CA ASN A 34 -21.48 -6.98 15.31
C ASN A 34 -20.87 -7.80 16.46
N PHE A 35 -19.56 -8.08 16.42
CA PHE A 35 -18.83 -8.65 17.55
C PHE A 35 -18.36 -7.51 18.48
N ASP A 36 -18.70 -7.56 19.77
CA ASP A 36 -18.10 -6.70 20.79
C ASP A 36 -17.03 -7.50 21.56
N PRO A 37 -15.73 -7.26 21.28
CA PRO A 37 -14.63 -7.93 21.95
C PRO A 37 -14.64 -7.73 23.47
N LYS A 38 -15.18 -6.60 23.95
CA LYS A 38 -15.23 -6.27 25.38
C LYS A 38 -16.24 -7.15 26.09
N GLU A 39 -17.45 -7.24 25.54
CA GLU A 39 -18.51 -8.08 26.09
C GLU A 39 -18.10 -9.56 26.07
N TYR A 40 -17.45 -10.02 24.99
CA TYR A 40 -16.97 -11.39 24.88
C TYR A 40 -15.95 -11.75 25.97
N GLU A 41 -14.93 -10.90 26.20
CA GLU A 41 -13.92 -11.16 27.22
C GLU A 41 -14.48 -11.04 28.64
N LEU A 42 -15.41 -10.11 28.88
CA LEU A 42 -16.13 -9.98 30.15
C LEU A 42 -16.98 -11.23 30.41
N GLN A 43 -17.74 -11.70 29.42
CA GLN A 43 -18.55 -12.92 29.55
C GLN A 43 -17.68 -14.16 29.78
N LYS A 44 -16.48 -14.22 29.18
CA LYS A 44 -15.50 -15.30 29.40
C LYS A 44 -14.90 -15.28 30.81
N LEU A 45 -14.68 -14.09 31.38
CA LEU A 45 -14.28 -13.94 32.79
C LEU A 45 -15.38 -14.43 33.73
N LEU A 46 -16.62 -14.03 33.46
CA LEU A 46 -17.80 -14.41 34.23
C LEU A 46 -18.13 -15.92 34.13
N SER A 47 -18.00 -16.50 32.93
CA SER A 47 -18.30 -17.91 32.68
C SER A 47 -17.27 -18.86 33.30
N SER A 48 -15.99 -18.47 33.33
CA SER A 48 -14.94 -19.29 33.97
C SER A 48 -15.04 -19.32 35.50
N GLN A 49 -15.77 -18.38 36.09
CA GLN A 49 -15.89 -18.20 37.54
C GLN A 49 -17.08 -18.94 38.17
N ASN A 50 -17.88 -19.69 37.40
CA ASN A 50 -18.94 -20.58 37.91
C ASN A 50 -19.85 -19.91 38.98
N GLY A 51 -20.15 -18.61 38.81
CA GLY A 51 -21.00 -17.84 39.73
C GLY A 51 -20.33 -17.35 41.01
N ASN A 52 -19.01 -17.41 41.15
CA ASN A 52 -18.30 -16.89 42.32
C ASN A 52 -18.18 -15.35 42.27
N PRO A 53 -18.61 -14.60 43.32
CA PRO A 53 -18.50 -13.14 43.36
C PRO A 53 -17.07 -12.60 43.46
N PHE A 54 -16.08 -13.44 43.77
CA PHE A 54 -14.68 -13.02 43.94
C PHE A 54 -13.90 -13.18 42.65
N LEU A 55 -13.80 -12.09 41.89
CA LEU A 55 -12.94 -11.99 40.72
C LEU A 55 -11.47 -12.16 41.15
N ASN A 56 -10.84 -13.25 40.73
CA ASN A 56 -9.43 -13.49 41.04
C ASN A 56 -8.56 -12.53 40.23
N LEU A 57 -7.97 -11.53 40.90
CA LEU A 57 -7.19 -10.47 40.27
C LEU A 57 -6.01 -11.03 39.44
N SER A 58 -5.43 -12.14 39.88
CA SER A 58 -4.33 -12.81 39.17
C SER A 58 -4.74 -13.30 37.78
N ASP A 59 -5.96 -13.83 37.63
CA ASP A 59 -6.45 -14.35 36.34
C ASP A 59 -6.76 -13.22 35.37
N VAL A 60 -7.25 -12.09 35.88
CA VAL A 60 -7.49 -10.88 35.09
C VAL A 60 -6.17 -10.30 34.59
N ILE A 61 -5.15 -10.21 35.45
CA ILE A 61 -3.82 -9.72 35.07
C ILE A 61 -3.20 -10.66 34.02
N ALA A 62 -3.24 -11.98 34.24
CA ALA A 62 -2.69 -12.94 33.28
C ALA A 62 -3.38 -12.88 31.91
N ARG A 63 -4.70 -12.65 31.86
CA ARG A 63 -5.40 -12.43 30.57
C ARG A 63 -5.06 -11.09 29.94
N ARG A 64 -4.94 -10.02 30.73
CA ARG A 64 -4.50 -8.72 30.24
C ARG A 64 -3.13 -8.82 29.60
N ASP A 65 -2.19 -9.49 30.26
CA ASP A 65 -0.82 -9.67 29.75
C ASP A 65 -0.83 -10.49 28.45
N ARG A 66 -1.69 -11.51 28.34
CA ARG A 66 -1.89 -12.25 27.07
C ARG A 66 -2.42 -11.34 25.96
N LEU A 67 -3.46 -10.55 26.22
CA LEU A 67 -4.00 -9.60 25.24
C LEU A 67 -2.97 -8.54 24.84
N ASP A 68 -2.17 -8.03 25.79
CA ASP A 68 -1.10 -7.06 25.53
C ASP A 68 -0.01 -7.67 24.62
N THR A 69 0.37 -8.93 24.85
CA THR A 69 1.33 -9.63 23.98
C THR A 69 0.77 -9.89 22.57
N GLN A 70 -0.50 -10.27 22.45
CA GLN A 70 -1.18 -10.44 21.17
C GLN A 70 -1.28 -9.12 20.41
N LEU A 71 -1.68 -8.04 21.08
CA LEU A 71 -1.76 -6.70 20.49
C LEU A 71 -0.39 -6.23 19.96
N THR A 72 0.67 -6.47 20.74
CA THR A 72 2.04 -6.12 20.35
C THR A 72 2.47 -6.90 19.09
N ALA A 73 2.17 -8.20 19.03
CA ALA A 73 2.47 -9.05 17.87
C ALA A 73 1.67 -8.63 16.62
N VAL A 74 0.37 -8.36 16.77
CA VAL A 74 -0.50 -7.84 15.69
C VAL A 74 0.02 -6.49 15.19
N SER A 75 0.26 -5.55 16.08
CA SER A 75 0.72 -4.20 15.74
C SER A 75 2.05 -4.22 14.98
N LYS A 76 2.98 -5.07 15.41
CA LYS A 76 4.27 -5.26 14.73
C LYS A 76 4.10 -5.90 13.36
N ARG A 77 3.21 -6.89 13.22
CA ARG A 77 2.93 -7.53 11.92
C ARG A 77 2.26 -6.56 10.95
N VAL A 78 1.27 -5.79 11.42
CA VAL A 78 0.60 -4.75 10.62
C VAL A 78 1.60 -3.68 10.21
N SER A 79 2.45 -3.20 11.12
CA SER A 79 3.49 -2.24 10.80
C SER A 79 4.45 -2.77 9.73
N LYS A 80 4.84 -4.05 9.83
CA LYS A 80 5.68 -4.69 8.80
C LYS A 80 4.96 -4.77 7.44
N LEU A 81 3.70 -5.18 7.42
CA LEU A 81 2.89 -5.25 6.20
C LEU A 81 2.70 -3.86 5.58
N VAL A 82 2.50 -2.82 6.40
CA VAL A 82 2.41 -1.42 5.95
C VAL A 82 3.74 -0.97 5.36
N LEU A 83 4.87 -1.30 5.99
CA LEU A 83 6.20 -0.98 5.45
C LEU A 83 6.46 -1.71 4.13
N GLU A 84 6.16 -3.01 4.06
CA GLU A 84 6.28 -3.82 2.84
C GLU A 84 5.40 -3.24 1.71
N ASN A 85 4.13 -2.96 2.00
CA ASN A 85 3.19 -2.42 1.01
C ASN A 85 3.49 -0.96 0.62
N SER A 86 4.00 -0.14 1.54
CA SER A 86 4.36 1.25 1.22
C SER A 86 5.48 1.31 0.17
N SER A 87 6.45 0.40 0.23
CA SER A 87 7.49 0.30 -0.80
C SER A 87 6.94 -0.07 -2.18
N SER A 88 6.05 -1.07 -2.26
CA SER A 88 5.39 -1.46 -3.52
C SER A 88 4.49 -0.35 -4.05
N TYR A 89 3.76 0.33 -3.17
CA TYR A 89 2.90 1.45 -3.52
C TYR A 89 3.70 2.64 -4.06
N THR A 90 4.81 3.00 -3.41
CA THR A 90 5.69 4.08 -3.89
C THR A 90 6.33 3.74 -5.23
N ALA A 91 6.71 2.48 -5.47
CA ALA A 91 7.24 2.03 -6.76
C ALA A 91 6.20 2.18 -7.88
N GLU A 92 4.96 1.77 -7.65
CA GLU A 92 3.89 1.94 -8.63
C GLU A 92 3.54 3.41 -8.86
N LEU A 93 3.56 4.24 -7.81
CA LEU A 93 3.36 5.69 -7.93
C LEU A 93 4.46 6.35 -8.78
N GLN A 94 5.71 5.92 -8.61
CA GLN A 94 6.83 6.35 -9.43
C GLN A 94 6.65 5.92 -10.89
N ARG A 95 6.17 4.70 -11.16
CA ARG A 95 5.88 4.24 -12.53
C ARG A 95 4.79 5.07 -13.21
N VAL A 96 3.72 5.39 -12.49
CA VAL A 96 2.65 6.28 -12.96
C VAL A 96 3.22 7.67 -13.28
N THR A 97 4.14 8.17 -12.47
CA THR A 97 4.77 9.47 -12.67
C THR A 97 5.63 9.47 -13.94
N VAL A 98 6.48 8.45 -14.13
CA VAL A 98 7.30 8.29 -15.34
C VAL A 98 6.43 8.18 -16.59
N LEU A 99 5.34 7.42 -16.53
CA LEU A 99 4.40 7.28 -17.65
C LEU A 99 3.74 8.62 -17.99
N THR A 100 3.33 9.39 -16.98
CA THR A 100 2.72 10.71 -17.17
C THR A 100 3.70 11.67 -17.83
N SER A 101 4.96 11.73 -17.37
CA SER A 101 5.98 12.57 -18.00
C SER A 101 6.29 12.17 -19.45
N ALA A 102 6.32 10.87 -19.76
CA ALA A 102 6.51 10.39 -21.12
C ALA A 102 5.34 10.77 -22.06
N LEU A 103 4.11 10.70 -21.54
CA LEU A 103 2.91 11.12 -22.26
C LEU A 103 2.93 12.63 -22.53
N GLU A 104 3.26 13.45 -21.52
CA GLU A 104 3.39 14.90 -21.65
C GLU A 104 4.42 15.29 -22.72
N GLY A 105 5.60 14.65 -22.72
CA GLY A 105 6.61 14.89 -23.75
C GLY A 105 6.14 14.51 -25.16
N SER A 106 5.34 13.44 -25.29
CA SER A 106 4.74 13.03 -26.56
C SER A 106 3.71 14.04 -27.05
N ILE A 107 2.88 14.56 -26.14
CA ILE A 107 1.88 15.60 -26.43
C ILE A 107 2.59 16.89 -26.90
N GLU A 108 3.64 17.33 -26.20
CA GLU A 108 4.42 18.51 -26.58
C GLU A 108 5.06 18.35 -27.96
N THR A 109 5.62 17.17 -28.24
CA THR A 109 6.17 16.83 -29.56
C THR A 109 5.10 16.91 -30.64
N CYS A 110 3.89 16.38 -30.38
CA CYS A 110 2.76 16.46 -31.30
C CYS A 110 2.32 17.90 -31.55
N HIS A 111 2.23 18.74 -30.50
CA HIS A 111 1.91 20.16 -30.65
C HIS A 111 2.94 20.90 -31.50
N THR A 112 4.23 20.65 -31.24
CA THR A 112 5.33 21.26 -31.99
C THR A 112 5.31 20.83 -33.46
N ALA A 113 5.13 19.53 -33.73
CA ALA A 113 5.00 19.01 -35.08
C ALA A 113 3.82 19.64 -35.83
N ARG A 114 2.63 19.71 -35.20
CA ARG A 114 1.44 20.34 -35.79
C ARG A 114 1.67 21.83 -36.09
N ARG A 115 2.33 22.56 -35.20
CA ARG A 115 2.67 23.97 -35.40
C ARG A 115 3.61 24.16 -36.59
N ASN A 116 4.65 23.33 -36.68
CA ASN A 116 5.61 23.36 -37.77
C ASN A 116 4.98 23.03 -39.12
N LEU A 117 4.11 22.01 -39.18
CA LEU A 117 3.38 21.65 -40.39
C LEU A 117 2.46 22.78 -40.86
N ARG A 118 1.70 23.40 -39.95
CA ARG A 118 0.87 24.57 -40.28
C ARG A 118 1.70 25.73 -40.83
N ARG A 119 2.86 25.99 -40.23
CA ARG A 119 3.79 27.03 -40.70
C ARG A 119 4.31 26.70 -42.10
N ALA A 120 4.71 25.46 -42.34
CA ALA A 120 5.20 25.01 -43.64
C ALA A 120 4.10 25.13 -44.73
N GLN A 121 2.87 24.69 -44.43
CA GLN A 121 1.73 24.87 -45.34
C GLN A 121 1.50 26.34 -45.68
N TYR A 122 1.47 27.23 -44.69
CA TYR A 122 1.31 28.66 -44.92
C TYR A 122 2.43 29.25 -45.79
N GLN A 123 3.68 28.86 -45.54
CA GLN A 123 4.84 29.30 -46.32
C GLN A 123 4.77 28.81 -47.77
N ILE A 124 4.41 27.54 -47.98
CA ILE A 124 4.23 26.96 -49.32
C ILE A 124 3.13 27.70 -50.08
N THR A 125 1.95 27.88 -49.47
CA THR A 125 0.84 28.61 -50.09
C THR A 125 1.25 30.04 -50.44
N THR A 126 1.89 30.76 -49.52
CA THR A 126 2.34 32.14 -49.74
C THR A 126 3.37 32.21 -50.87
N ARG A 127 4.34 31.28 -50.89
CA ARG A 127 5.36 31.20 -51.94
C ARG A 127 4.72 30.90 -53.30
N ASN A 128 3.80 29.95 -53.37
CA ASN A 128 3.10 29.59 -54.60
C ASN A 128 2.28 30.77 -55.13
N LEU A 129 1.54 31.48 -54.28
CA LEU A 129 0.83 32.70 -54.66
C LEU A 129 1.79 33.80 -55.15
N GLY A 130 2.98 33.92 -54.53
CA GLY A 130 4.04 34.81 -54.99
C GLY A 130 4.57 34.45 -56.38
N LEU A 131 4.79 33.16 -56.65
CA LEU A 131 5.22 32.66 -57.96
C LEU A 131 4.17 32.94 -59.03
N ILE A 132 2.89 32.66 -58.75
CA ILE A 132 1.78 32.91 -59.68
C ILE A 132 1.69 34.41 -60.03
N ARG A 133 1.79 35.28 -59.03
CA ARG A 133 1.79 36.73 -59.24
C ARG A 133 2.96 37.22 -60.09
N ASN A 134 4.13 36.59 -59.96
CA ASN A 134 5.30 36.92 -60.78
C ASN A 134 5.08 36.44 -62.24
N ALA A 135 4.53 35.24 -62.42
CA ALA A 135 4.25 34.69 -63.75
C ALA A 135 3.14 35.43 -64.53
N MET A 136 2.25 36.16 -63.86
CA MET A 136 1.20 36.98 -64.49
C MET A 136 1.64 38.42 -64.82
N ARG A 137 2.91 38.76 -64.60
CA ARG A 137 3.49 40.07 -64.90
C ARG A 137 4.30 40.02 -66.18
#